data_AF-A0A849I2S9-F1
#
_entry.id   AF-A0A849I2S9-F1
#
_cell.length_a   1.000
_cell.length_b   1.000
_cell.length_c   1.000
_cell.angle_alpha   90.00
_cell.angle_beta   90.00
_cell.angle_gamma   90.00
#
_symmetry.space_group_name_H-M   'P 1'
#
loop_
_entity.id
_entity.type
_entity.pdbx_description
1 polymer ?
#
loop_
_entity_poly.entity_id
_entity_poly.type
_entity_poly.pdbx_seq_one_letter_code
_entity_poly.pdbx_strand_id
1 'polypeptide(L)'
;MATNTPQLTKLAAWGALQAHYQKVRHLHLRTLFNDDPQRGDRMAVEAVGIYWQIDSFDEWGVELGKTLAERIIVELESKTMPDLKHDSSTNRLIRYYKTGIRKQNDDR
;
A
#
# COMPACT_ATOMS: atom_id res chain seq x y z
N MET A 1 14.53 21.32 -18.22
CA MET A 1 13.23 21.97 -18.53
C MET A 1 12.27 21.61 -17.40
N ALA A 2 11.83 22.59 -16.60
CA ALA A 2 10.92 22.34 -15.48
C ALA A 2 9.48 22.24 -15.99
N THR A 3 8.81 21.11 -15.74
CA THR A 3 7.40 20.91 -16.09
C THR A 3 6.53 21.70 -15.12
N ASN A 4 5.90 22.77 -15.60
CA ASN A 4 4.96 23.59 -14.84
C ASN A 4 3.61 22.86 -14.73
N THR A 5 3.51 21.90 -13.82
CA THR A 5 2.27 21.16 -13.57
C THR A 5 1.26 22.07 -12.88
N PRO A 6 0.07 22.32 -13.46
CA PRO A 6 -0.94 23.16 -12.84
C PRO A 6 -1.40 22.54 -11.51
N GLN A 7 -1.52 23.38 -10.48
CA GLN A 7 -2.03 22.96 -9.17
C GLN A 7 -3.42 22.37 -9.31
N LEU A 8 -3.65 21.18 -8.72
CA LEU A 8 -4.89 20.42 -8.82
C LEU A 8 -6.15 21.25 -8.48
N THR A 9 -6.04 22.15 -7.49
CA THR A 9 -7.14 23.02 -7.04
C THR A 9 -7.57 24.08 -8.05
N LYS A 10 -6.75 24.33 -9.08
CA LYS A 10 -7.04 25.29 -10.16
C LYS A 10 -7.68 24.65 -11.38
N LEU A 11 -7.79 23.31 -11.40
CA LEU A 11 -8.40 22.59 -12.51
C LEU A 11 -9.92 22.80 -12.52
N ALA A 12 -10.50 22.95 -13.71
CA ALA A 12 -11.96 23.06 -13.87
C ALA A 12 -12.69 21.84 -13.27
N ALA A 13 -12.09 20.65 -13.37
CA ALA A 13 -12.62 19.42 -12.75
C ALA A 13 -12.70 19.53 -11.22
N TRP A 14 -11.72 20.18 -10.58
CA TRP A 14 -11.74 20.43 -9.13
C TRP A 14 -12.88 21.38 -8.73
N GLY A 15 -13.07 22.46 -9.49
CA GLY A 15 -14.19 23.38 -9.30
C GLY A 15 -15.55 22.68 -9.45
N ALA A 16 -15.68 21.80 -10.46
CA ALA A 16 -16.89 20.99 -10.66
C ALA A 16 -17.14 20.03 -9.50
N LEU A 17 -16.11 19.37 -8.97
CA LEU A 17 -16.20 18.48 -7.81
C LEU A 17 -16.64 19.24 -6.56
N GLN A 18 -16.06 20.42 -6.30
CA GLN A 18 -16.43 21.26 -5.17
C GLN A 18 -17.87 21.76 -5.26
N ALA A 19 -18.33 22.16 -6.45
CA ALA A 19 -19.73 22.54 -6.68
C ALA A 19 -20.68 21.36 -6.47
N HIS A 20 -20.31 20.15 -6.90
CA HIS A 20 -21.08 18.94 -6.66
C HIS A 20 -21.15 18.60 -5.17
N TYR A 21 -20.02 18.66 -4.45
CA TYR A 21 -19.96 18.45 -3.00
C TYR A 21 -20.95 19.35 -2.25
N GLN A 22 -21.01 20.65 -2.57
CA GLN A 22 -21.96 21.56 -1.94
C GLN A 22 -23.43 21.12 -2.13
N LYS A 23 -23.75 20.50 -3.26
CA LYS A 23 -25.08 19.99 -3.58
C LYS A 23 -25.40 18.68 -2.87
N VAL A 24 -24.41 17.83 -2.58
CA VAL A 24 -24.65 16.49 -2.01
C VAL A 24 -24.26 16.36 -0.54
N ARG A 25 -23.58 17.35 0.05
CA ARG A 25 -23.06 17.32 1.44
C ARG A 25 -24.11 17.06 2.52
N HIS A 26 -25.38 17.29 2.22
CA HIS A 26 -26.49 17.11 3.15
C HIS A 26 -27.18 15.74 2.99
N LEU A 27 -26.82 14.96 1.96
CA LEU A 27 -27.33 13.62 1.76
C LEU A 27 -26.62 12.65 2.70
N HIS A 28 -27.38 11.78 3.37
CA HIS A 28 -26.84 10.75 4.23
C HIS A 28 -26.89 9.40 3.51
N LEU A 29 -25.80 8.62 3.56
CA LEU A 29 -25.73 7.32 2.89
C LEU A 29 -26.91 6.42 3.26
N ARG A 30 -27.34 6.41 4.53
CA ARG A 30 -28.51 5.64 4.98
C ARG A 30 -29.79 5.99 4.20
N THR A 31 -30.04 7.26 3.91
CA THR A 31 -31.20 7.69 3.12
C THR A 31 -31.07 7.19 1.68
N LEU A 32 -29.88 7.32 1.10
CA LEU A 32 -29.60 6.90 -0.26
C LEU A 32 -29.76 5.39 -0.50
N PHE A 33 -29.44 4.56 0.50
CA PHE A 33 -29.63 3.11 0.47
C PHE A 33 -31.05 2.68 0.87
N ASN A 34 -31.75 3.47 1.68
CA ASN A 34 -33.14 3.21 2.00
C ASN A 34 -34.06 3.50 0.80
N ASP A 35 -33.76 4.58 0.07
CA ASP A 35 -34.53 5.00 -1.12
C ASP A 35 -34.24 4.10 -2.34
N ASP A 36 -33.03 3.53 -2.43
CA ASP A 36 -32.66 2.54 -3.45
C ASP A 36 -31.90 1.37 -2.80
N PRO A 37 -32.60 0.32 -2.37
CA PRO A 37 -31.97 -0.87 -1.76
C PRO A 37 -31.01 -1.61 -2.70
N GLN A 38 -31.19 -1.49 -4.02
CA GLN A 38 -30.31 -2.10 -5.04
C GLN A 38 -29.16 -1.16 -5.46
N ARG A 39 -29.03 0.01 -4.83
CA ARG A 39 -27.98 0.99 -5.13
C ARG A 39 -26.59 0.41 -4.98
N GLY A 40 -26.38 -0.48 -4.01
CA GLY A 40 -25.12 -1.20 -3.81
C GLY A 40 -24.74 -2.00 -5.06
N ASP A 41 -25.67 -2.77 -5.61
CA ASP A 41 -25.44 -3.61 -6.78
C ASP A 41 -25.23 -2.77 -8.05
N ARG A 42 -25.92 -1.62 -8.17
CA ARG A 42 -25.78 -0.71 -9.31
C ARG A 42 -24.51 0.13 -9.29
N MET A 43 -24.03 0.47 -8.11
CA MET A 43 -22.79 1.25 -7.92
C MET A 43 -21.57 0.33 -7.76
N ALA A 44 -21.78 -0.99 -7.70
CA ALA A 44 -20.73 -1.98 -7.81
C ALA A 44 -20.43 -2.22 -9.30
N VAL A 45 -19.17 -2.03 -9.66
CA VAL A 45 -18.61 -2.62 -10.89
C VAL A 45 -17.73 -3.77 -10.41
N GLU A 46 -17.90 -4.96 -10.98
CA GLU A 46 -16.99 -6.09 -10.78
C GLU A 46 -15.66 -5.81 -11.50
N ALA A 47 -14.91 -4.85 -10.96
CA ALA A 47 -13.53 -4.57 -11.36
C ALA A 47 -12.64 -5.12 -10.24
N VAL A 48 -12.12 -6.33 -10.47
CA VAL A 48 -11.00 -6.93 -9.72
C VAL A 48 -11.23 -6.99 -8.20
N GLY A 49 -12.15 -7.86 -7.77
CA GLY A 49 -12.06 -8.51 -6.46
C GLY A 49 -12.13 -7.61 -5.23
N ILE A 50 -12.98 -6.58 -5.23
CA ILE A 50 -13.35 -5.87 -4.00
C ILE A 50 -14.70 -6.42 -3.52
N TYR A 51 -14.70 -7.68 -3.07
CA TYR A 51 -15.81 -8.26 -2.31
C TYR A 51 -15.23 -8.78 -0.99
N TRP A 52 -15.66 -8.17 0.12
CA TRP A 52 -15.52 -8.64 1.50
C TRP A 52 -14.18 -9.31 1.91
N GLN A 53 -13.27 -8.53 2.52
CA GLN A 53 -12.12 -9.05 3.31
C GLN A 53 -11.11 -9.99 2.62
N ILE A 54 -11.12 -10.13 1.29
CA ILE A 54 -9.99 -10.71 0.56
C ILE A 54 -9.39 -9.60 -0.28
N ASP A 55 -8.26 -9.09 0.20
CA ASP A 55 -7.49 -8.07 -0.49
C ASP A 55 -6.81 -8.74 -1.68
N SER A 56 -7.21 -8.45 -2.92
CA SER A 56 -6.61 -9.04 -4.15
C SER A 56 -5.10 -8.75 -4.29
N PHE A 57 -4.54 -7.94 -3.38
CA PHE A 57 -3.10 -7.77 -3.16
C PHE A 57 -2.45 -8.96 -2.42
N ASP A 58 -3.21 -9.92 -1.91
CA ASP A 58 -2.70 -11.05 -1.14
C ASP A 58 -1.91 -12.04 -2.00
N GLU A 59 -2.38 -12.41 -3.19
CA GLU A 59 -1.65 -13.35 -4.05
C GLU A 59 -0.39 -12.71 -4.65
N TRP A 60 -0.52 -11.50 -5.20
CA TRP A 60 0.61 -10.80 -5.80
C TRP A 60 1.60 -10.30 -4.74
N GLY A 61 1.10 -9.86 -3.59
CA GLY A 61 1.92 -9.42 -2.45
C GLY A 61 2.64 -10.59 -1.77
N VAL A 62 2.00 -11.77 -1.65
CA VAL A 62 2.65 -12.98 -1.14
C VAL A 62 3.72 -13.48 -2.10
N GLU A 63 3.45 -13.54 -3.40
CA GLU A 63 4.47 -13.98 -4.39
C GLU A 63 5.63 -12.98 -4.49
N LEU A 64 5.35 -11.68 -4.44
CA LEU A 64 6.40 -10.66 -4.36
C LEU A 64 7.19 -10.76 -3.05
N GLY A 65 6.48 -11.00 -1.93
CA GLY A 65 7.07 -11.20 -0.61
C GLY A 65 7.99 -12.42 -0.56
N LYS A 66 7.58 -13.55 -1.15
CA LYS A 66 8.41 -14.77 -1.30
C LYS A 66 9.66 -14.46 -2.12
N THR A 67 9.51 -13.85 -3.29
CA THR A 67 10.62 -13.47 -4.18
C THR A 67 11.61 -12.53 -3.48
N LEU A 68 11.12 -11.59 -2.68
CA LEU A 68 11.95 -10.68 -1.90
C LEU A 68 12.66 -11.39 -0.75
N ALA A 69 11.94 -12.27 -0.05
CA ALA A 69 12.49 -13.06 1.05
C ALA A 69 13.64 -13.96 0.60
N GLU A 70 13.57 -14.57 -0.59
CA GLU A 70 14.67 -15.36 -1.17
C GLU A 70 15.98 -14.56 -1.34
N ARG A 71 15.89 -13.25 -1.63
CA ARG A 71 17.08 -12.40 -1.73
C ARG A 71 17.61 -12.00 -0.36
N ILE A 72 16.70 -11.63 0.55
CA ILE A 72 17.05 -11.17 1.90
C ILE A 72 17.61 -12.32 2.75
N ILE A 73 17.08 -13.54 2.63
CA ILE A 73 17.53 -14.68 3.44
C ILE A 73 19.00 -15.02 3.16
N VAL A 74 19.45 -14.95 1.90
CA VAL A 74 20.86 -15.14 1.53
C VAL A 74 21.75 -14.08 2.18
N GLU A 75 21.29 -12.83 2.25
CA GLU A 75 22.03 -11.75 2.89
C GLU A 75 22.04 -11.84 4.42
N LEU A 76 20.99 -12.42 5.03
CA LEU A 76 20.92 -12.67 6.47
C LEU A 76 21.79 -13.86 6.87
N GLU A 77 21.79 -14.94 6.10
CA GLU A 77 22.54 -16.18 6.37
C GLU A 77 24.02 -16.09 5.99
N SER A 78 24.43 -15.09 5.20
CA SER A 78 25.83 -14.95 4.81
C SER A 78 26.75 -14.76 6.03
N LYS A 79 27.80 -15.57 6.14
CA LYS A 79 28.77 -15.54 7.26
C LYS A 79 29.56 -14.23 7.35
N THR A 80 29.78 -13.58 6.21
CA THR A 80 30.39 -12.26 6.08
C THR A 80 29.31 -11.20 5.86
N MET A 81 29.56 -9.97 6.29
CA MET A 81 28.64 -8.85 6.08
C MET A 81 28.72 -8.46 4.59
N PRO A 82 27.65 -8.67 3.79
CA PRO A 82 27.69 -8.34 2.37
C PRO A 82 27.62 -6.81 2.18
N ASP A 83 28.07 -6.34 1.01
CA ASP A 83 27.80 -4.97 0.57
C ASP A 83 26.31 -4.86 0.21
N LEU A 84 25.52 -4.37 1.16
CA LEU A 84 24.05 -4.32 1.04
C LEU A 84 23.66 -3.14 0.15
N LYS A 85 22.95 -3.42 -0.95
CA LYS A 85 22.49 -2.41 -1.92
C LYS A 85 21.05 -1.93 -1.67
N HIS A 86 20.47 -2.25 -0.51
CA HIS A 86 19.11 -1.80 -0.16
C HIS A 86 19.12 -0.36 0.36
N ASP A 87 17.91 0.16 0.62
CA ASP A 87 17.75 1.44 1.29
C ASP A 87 18.34 1.42 2.72
N SER A 88 18.48 2.61 3.29
CA SER A 88 19.12 2.79 4.59
C SER A 88 18.38 2.13 5.76
N SER A 89 17.06 1.95 5.67
CA SER A 89 16.24 1.32 6.71
C SER A 89 16.39 -0.20 6.69
N THR A 90 16.32 -0.81 5.51
CA THR A 90 16.53 -2.25 5.30
C THR A 90 17.96 -2.64 5.69
N ASN A 91 18.95 -1.86 5.27
CA ASN A 91 20.34 -2.06 5.67
C ASN A 91 20.53 -2.00 7.18
N ARG A 92 19.90 -1.05 7.88
CA ARG A 92 20.01 -0.91 9.33
C ARG A 92 19.45 -2.15 10.07
N LEU A 93 18.31 -2.67 9.62
CA LEU A 93 17.67 -3.85 10.23
C LEU A 93 18.49 -5.12 10.03
N ILE A 94 19.05 -5.34 8.83
CA ILE A 94 19.95 -6.49 8.55
C ILE A 94 21.17 -6.46 9.48
N ARG A 95 21.77 -5.28 9.67
CA ARG A 95 22.91 -5.12 10.59
C ARG A 95 22.53 -5.43 12.04
N TYR A 96 21.40 -4.89 12.50
CA TYR A 96 20.89 -5.14 13.85
C TYR A 96 20.67 -6.63 14.12
N TYR A 97 19.99 -7.32 13.20
CA TYR A 97 19.74 -8.76 13.29
C TYR A 97 21.05 -9.56 13.38
N LYS A 98 22.03 -9.27 12.51
CA LYS A 98 23.34 -9.95 12.52
C LYS A 98 24.14 -9.70 13.80
N THR A 99 24.07 -8.49 14.36
CA THR A 99 24.72 -8.21 15.66
C THR A 99 24.07 -8.97 16.82
N GLY A 100 22.74 -9.15 16.78
CA GLY A 100 22.00 -9.92 17.78
C GLY A 100 22.35 -11.41 17.78
N ILE A 101 22.41 -12.05 16.60
CA ILE A 101 22.82 -13.46 16.47
C ILE A 101 24.26 -13.68 16.94
N ARG A 102 25.18 -12.76 16.61
CA ARG A 102 26.58 -12.88 17.07
C ARG A 102 26.69 -12.87 18.59
N LYS A 103 25.93 -12.01 19.28
CA LYS A 103 25.88 -11.99 20.74
C LYS A 103 25.38 -13.32 21.31
N GLN A 104 24.30 -13.85 20.74
CA GLN A 104 23.69 -15.11 21.19
C GLN A 104 24.57 -16.35 20.97
N ASN A 105 25.48 -16.32 19.98
CA ASN A 105 26.44 -17.40 19.74
C ASN A 105 27.75 -17.25 20.55
N ASP A 106 28.03 -16.07 21.12
CA ASP A 106 29.19 -15.82 22.00
C ASP A 106 28.81 -16.05 23.49
N ASP A 107 27.52 -15.96 23.82
CA ASP A 107 26.94 -16.20 25.16
C ASP A 107 26.56 -17.70 25.41
N ARG A 108 26.94 -18.64 24.53
CA ARG A 108 26.72 -20.09 24.66
C ARG A 108 28.04 -20.85 24.59
#